data_AF-Q9ZSF3-F1
#
_entry.id   AF-Q9ZSF3-F1
#
_cell.length_a   1.000
_cell.length_b   1.000
_cell.length_c   1.000
_cell.angle_alpha   90.00
_cell.angle_beta   90.00
_cell.angle_gamma   90.00
#
_symmetry.space_group_name_H-M   'P 1'
#
loop_
_entity.id
_entity.type
_entity.pdbx_description
1 polymer ?
#
loop_
_entity_poly.entity_id
_entity_poly.type
_entity_poly.pdbx_seq_one_letter_code
_entity_poly.pdbx_strand_id
1 'polypeptide(L)' 'HTSFVMYDCDPTKKFQKIRDKDIRVKLDARWPQLTSPEFTSLQDQSFWKYQFE' A
#
# COMPACT_ATOMS: atom_id res chain seq x y z
N HIS A 1 -24.00 6.45 -17.19
CA HIS A 1 -22.90 6.93 -16.34
C HIS A 1 -21.71 6.01 -16.55
N THR A 2 -20.66 6.49 -17.23
CA THR A 2 -19.43 5.72 -17.46
C THR A 2 -18.39 6.23 -16.48
N SER A 3 -18.10 5.47 -15.41
CA SER A 3 -16.96 5.72 -14.56
C SER A 3 -15.71 5.17 -15.25
N PHE A 4 -14.77 6.04 -15.60
CA PHE A 4 -13.47 5.62 -16.10
C PHE A 4 -12.57 5.29 -14.91
N VAL A 5 -11.93 4.12 -14.95
CA VAL A 5 -10.90 3.79 -13.96
C VAL A 5 -9.65 4.58 -14.35
N MET A 6 -9.16 5.38 -13.42
CA MET A 6 -7.92 6.13 -13.56
C MET A 6 -6.83 5.41 -12.79
N TYR A 7 -5.66 5.30 -13.40
CA TYR A 7 -4.45 4.69 -12.85
C TYR A 7 -3.31 5.71 -12.90
N ASP A 8 -2.35 5.62 -11.99
CA ASP A 8 -1.13 6.45 -12.00
C ASP A 8 -1.41 7.96 -12.11
N CYS A 9 -2.41 8.46 -11.37
CA CYS A 9 -2.97 9.81 -11.57
C CYS A 9 -1.98 10.95 -11.29
N ASP A 10 -0.99 10.72 -10.42
CA ASP A 10 0.02 11.71 -10.04
C ASP A 10 1.39 11.03 -9.85
N PRO A 11 2.21 10.95 -10.93
CA PRO A 11 3.51 10.27 -10.86
C PRO A 11 4.52 10.98 -9.97
N THR A 12 4.26 12.24 -9.58
CA THR A 12 5.14 13.02 -8.70
C THR A 12 4.93 12.71 -7.23
N LYS A 13 3.73 12.24 -6.85
CA LYS A 13 3.45 11.76 -5.50
C LYS A 13 4.01 10.36 -5.35
N LYS A 14 4.91 10.21 -4.37
CA LYS A 14 5.51 8.92 -4.00
C LYS A 14 4.95 8.45 -2.68
N PHE A 15 4.79 7.14 -2.56
CA PHE A 15 4.36 6.53 -1.31
C PHE A 15 5.35 6.85 -0.19
N GLN A 16 4.83 7.34 0.93
CA GLN A 16 5.61 7.50 2.14
C GLN A 16 5.45 6.27 3.01
N LYS A 17 6.56 5.60 3.30
CA LYS A 17 6.58 4.42 4.16
C LYS A 17 5.91 4.71 5.49
N ILE A 18 4.93 3.89 5.85
CA ILE A 18 4.17 4.04 7.08
C ILE A 18 5.08 3.64 8.23
N ARG A 19 5.43 4.61 9.07
CA ARG A 19 6.28 4.40 10.25
C ARG A 19 5.47 4.16 11.53
N ASP A 20 4.24 4.67 11.55
CA ASP A 20 3.32 4.48 12.65
C ASP A 20 2.93 3.00 12.79
N LYS A 21 3.19 2.43 13.97
CA LYS A 21 2.95 1.02 14.26
C LYS A 21 1.46 0.68 14.29
N ASP A 22 0.63 1.57 14.83
CA ASP A 22 -0.81 1.33 14.97
C ASP A 22 -1.50 1.34 13.60
N ILE A 23 -1.07 2.26 12.72
CA ILE A 23 -1.53 2.29 11.34
C ILE A 23 -1.10 1.01 10.61
N ARG A 24 0.15 0.56 10.76
CA ARG A 24 0.64 -0.68 10.14
C ARG A 24 -0.14 -1.91 10.57
N VAL A 25 -0.37 -2.09 11.88
CA VAL A 25 -1.13 -3.25 12.40
C VAL A 25 -2.57 -3.25 11.88
N LYS A 26 -3.22 -2.09 11.84
CA LYS A 26 -4.59 -1.98 11.32
C LYS A 26 -4.67 -2.25 9.81
N LEU A 27 -3.69 -1.78 9.04
CA LEU A 27 -3.62 -2.01 7.60
C LEU A 27 -3.31 -3.47 7.29
N ASP A 28 -2.34 -4.07 7.98
CA ASP A 28 -1.97 -5.47 7.74
C ASP A 28 -3.12 -6.44 8.01
N ALA A 29 -3.88 -6.22 9.10
CA ALA A 29 -5.05 -7.04 9.41
C ALA A 29 -6.18 -6.95 8.36
N ARG A 30 -6.29 -5.85 7.62
CA ARG A 30 -7.40 -5.58 6.68
C ARG A 30 -6.99 -5.66 5.22
N TRP A 31 -5.72 -5.41 4.95
CA TRP A 31 -5.15 -5.28 3.62
C TRP A 31 -3.73 -5.87 3.56
N PRO A 32 -3.59 -7.17 3.88
CA PRO A 32 -2.30 -7.84 3.90
C PRO A 32 -1.75 -8.07 2.49
N GLN A 33 -0.43 -8.14 2.38
CA GLN A 33 0.23 -8.67 1.19
C GLN A 33 0.35 -10.19 1.30
N LEU A 34 -0.45 -10.92 0.53
CA LEU A 34 -0.50 -12.38 0.59
C LEU A 34 0.59 -13.07 -0.26
N THR A 35 1.38 -12.31 -1.02
CA THR A 35 2.40 -12.83 -1.94
C THR A 35 3.78 -12.96 -1.31
N SER A 36 3.95 -12.57 -0.04
CA SER A 36 5.25 -12.52 0.64
C SER A 36 5.10 -12.80 2.13
N PRO A 37 6.18 -13.23 2.82
CA PRO A 37 6.15 -13.39 4.27
C PRO A 37 5.77 -12.07 4.96
N GLU A 38 5.01 -12.17 6.06
CA GLU A 38 4.50 -11.03 6.84
C GLU A 38 5.62 -10.06 7.23
N PHE A 39 6.76 -10.57 7.68
CA PHE A 39 7.92 -9.75 8.05
C PHE A 39 8.41 -8.89 6.88
N THR A 40 8.60 -9.50 5.71
CA THR A 40 9.04 -8.80 4.49
C THR A 40 7.99 -7.80 4.02
N SER A 41 6.69 -8.17 4.07
CA SER A 41 5.60 -7.26 3.71
C SER A 41 5.55 -6.03 4.62
N LEU A 42 5.61 -6.22 5.93
CA LEU A 42 5.56 -5.14 6.90
C LEU A 42 6.80 -4.24 6.85
N GLN A 43 7.95 -4.80 6.48
CA GLN A 43 9.19 -4.08 6.31
C GLN A 43 9.20 -3.29 5.00
N ASP A 44 8.86 -3.88 3.87
CA ASP A 44 9.03 -3.23 2.56
C ASP A 44 7.79 -2.43 2.13
N GLN A 45 6.60 -2.84 2.60
CA GLN A 45 5.30 -2.23 2.27
C GLN A 45 5.10 -2.08 0.76
N SER A 46 5.68 -3.00 -0.03
CA SER A 46 5.72 -2.92 -1.49
C SER A 46 4.33 -2.98 -2.10
N PHE A 47 3.42 -3.75 -1.49
CA PHE A 47 2.03 -3.80 -1.89
C PHE A 47 1.31 -2.46 -1.70
N TRP A 48 1.37 -1.84 -0.51
CA TRP A 48 0.71 -0.55 -0.27
C TRP A 48 1.33 0.57 -1.09
N LYS A 49 2.64 0.51 -1.34
CA LYS A 49 3.32 1.41 -2.27
C LYS A 49 2.72 1.32 -3.67
N TYR A 50 2.60 0.11 -4.22
CA TYR A 50 2.07 -0.11 -5.56
C TYR A 50 0.60 0.30 -5.71
N GLN A 51 -0.22 0.15 -4.66
CA GLN A 51 -1.63 0.55 -4.71
C GLN A 51 -1.84 2.07 -4.54
N PHE A 52 -0.87 2.77 -3.94
CA PHE A 52 -0.94 4.21 -3.73
C PHE A 52 -0.45 5.00 -4.95
N GLU A 53 0.63 4.53 -5.56
CA GLU A 53 1.20 5.10 -6.79
C GLU A 53 0.29 4.82 -7.99
#